data_AF-A0A661VJT9-F1
#
_entry.id   AF-A0A661VJT9-F1
#
_cell.length_a   1.000
_cell.length_b   1.000
_cell.length_c   1.000
_cell.angle_alpha   90.00
_cell.angle_beta   90.00
_cell.angle_gamma   90.00
#
_symmetry.space_group_name_H-M   'P 1'
#
loop_
_entity.id
_entity.type
_entity.pdbx_description
1 polymer ?
#
loop_
_entity_poly.entity_id
_entity_poly.type
_entity_poly.pdbx_seq_one_letter_code
_entity_poly.pdbx_strand_id
1 'polypeptide(L)'
;LVGERIVNLERLYNVRQGFARAQDRLPRRFTAEPVDVWAFTTHPETGELVRSAEPVRRAALIDLERMLDRYYALRGWTSEGVPTRDTLCRLGLEGIYVP
;
A
#
# COMPACT_ATOMS: atom_id res chain seq x y z
N LEU A 1 10.06 -7.08 -17.75
CA LEU A 1 10.45 -5.66 -17.95
C LEU A 1 9.29 -4.75 -18.32
N VAL A 2 8.35 -5.15 -19.20
CA VAL A 2 7.22 -4.28 -19.61
C VAL A 2 6.35 -3.80 -18.44
N GLY A 3 5.95 -4.70 -17.53
CA GLY A 3 5.10 -4.32 -16.39
C GLY A 3 5.75 -3.28 -15.46
N GLU A 4 7.03 -3.44 -15.13
CA GLU A 4 7.76 -2.48 -14.29
C GLU A 4 7.84 -1.10 -14.95
N ARG A 5 8.05 -1.05 -16.27
CA ARG A 5 8.05 0.19 -17.05
C ARG A 5 6.69 0.89 -17.00
N ILE A 6 5.59 0.16 -17.17
CA ILE A 6 4.23 0.71 -17.13
C ILE A 6 3.95 1.36 -15.77
N VAL A 7 4.20 0.64 -14.67
CA VAL A 7 3.91 1.18 -13.34
C VAL A 7 4.78 2.39 -13.01
N ASN A 8 6.04 2.44 -13.48
CA ASN A 8 6.87 3.63 -13.33
C ASN A 8 6.36 4.80 -14.18
N LEU A 9 5.87 4.54 -15.41
CA LEU A 9 5.26 5.58 -16.25
C LEU A 9 4.00 6.16 -15.61
N GLU A 10 3.11 5.32 -15.07
CA GLU A 10 1.93 5.75 -14.31
C GLU A 10 2.32 6.58 -13.08
N ARG A 11 3.37 6.14 -12.35
CA ARG A 11 3.88 6.90 -11.21
C ARG A 11 4.39 8.28 -11.63
N LEU A 12 5.16 8.37 -12.71
CA LEU A 12 5.68 9.64 -13.22
C LEU A 12 4.55 10.60 -13.65
N TYR A 13 3.48 10.06 -14.25
CA TYR A 13 2.30 10.87 -14.55
C TYR A 13 1.71 11.46 -13.26
N ASN A 14 1.50 10.65 -12.22
CA ASN A 14 0.98 11.12 -10.93
C ASN A 14 1.92 12.15 -10.28
N VAL A 15 3.22 11.91 -10.29
CA VAL A 15 4.23 12.85 -9.77
C VAL A 15 4.15 14.19 -10.48
N ARG A 16 4.00 14.19 -11.81
CA ARG A 16 3.79 15.41 -12.60
C ARG A 16 2.50 16.15 -12.21
N GLN A 17 1.48 15.45 -11.74
CA GLN A 17 0.24 16.05 -11.22
C GLN A 17 0.35 16.49 -9.74
N GLY A 18 1.55 16.42 -9.14
CA GLY A 18 1.79 16.83 -7.75
C GLY A 18 1.57 15.74 -6.70
N PHE A 19 1.41 14.48 -7.10
CA PHE A 19 1.37 13.37 -6.15
C PHE A 19 2.77 13.02 -5.67
N ALA A 20 2.90 12.84 -4.37
CA ALA A 20 4.11 12.41 -3.70
C ALA A 20 3.76 11.45 -2.57
N ARG A 21 4.73 11.17 -1.69
CA ARG A 21 4.55 10.36 -0.49
C ARG A 21 3.30 10.71 0.31
N ALA A 22 2.96 12.00 0.44
CA ALA A 22 1.81 12.46 1.22
C ALA A 22 0.45 11.91 0.75
N GLN A 23 0.34 11.50 -0.53
CA GLN A 23 -0.89 10.89 -1.08
C GLN A 23 -0.91 9.37 -0.97
N ASP A 24 0.22 8.72 -0.70
CA ASP A 24 0.33 7.26 -0.56
C ASP A 24 -0.09 6.82 0.85
N ARG A 25 -1.33 7.13 1.24
CA ARG A 25 -1.86 6.92 2.59
C ARG A 25 -3.15 6.12 2.59
N LEU A 26 -3.43 5.46 3.71
CA LEU A 26 -4.71 4.81 3.97
C LEU A 26 -5.62 5.72 4.82
N PRO A 27 -6.95 5.56 4.75
CA PRO A 27 -7.86 6.18 5.71
C PRO A 27 -7.45 5.88 7.16
N ARG A 28 -7.61 6.85 8.06
CA ARG A 28 -7.16 6.77 9.48
C ARG A 28 -7.62 5.51 10.21
N ARG A 29 -8.81 5.00 9.90
CA ARG A 29 -9.34 3.76 10.49
C ARG A 29 -8.39 2.57 10.33
N PHE A 30 -7.64 2.49 9.22
CA PHE A 30 -6.70 1.40 9.00
C PHE A 30 -5.38 1.53 9.77
N THR A 31 -4.98 2.74 10.14
CA THR A 31 -3.66 3.01 10.75
C THR A 31 -3.75 3.41 12.23
N ALA A 32 -4.94 3.72 12.75
CA ALA A 32 -5.13 4.18 14.12
C ALA A 32 -6.18 3.40 14.93
N GLU A 33 -7.05 2.60 14.28
CA GLU A 33 -8.14 1.89 14.95
C GLU A 33 -7.95 0.36 14.82
N PRO A 34 -7.47 -0.34 15.87
CA PRO A 34 -7.29 -1.78 15.80
C PRO A 34 -8.66 -2.48 15.82
N VAL A 35 -8.89 -3.36 14.84
CA VAL A 35 -10.17 -4.07 14.63
C VAL A 35 -10.22 -5.36 15.44
N ASP A 36 -11.32 -5.57 16.14
CA ASP A 36 -11.63 -6.84 16.78
C ASP A 36 -12.09 -7.87 15.75
N VAL A 37 -11.41 -9.02 15.74
CA VAL A 37 -11.71 -10.17 14.90
C VAL A 37 -12.52 -11.15 15.71
N TRP A 38 -13.65 -11.57 15.16
CA TRP A 38 -14.62 -12.45 15.81
C TRP A 38 -14.65 -13.80 15.11
N ALA A 39 -14.87 -14.87 15.87
CA ALA A 39 -15.15 -16.17 15.29
C ALA A 39 -16.66 -16.32 15.03
N PHE A 40 -17.00 -17.08 14.00
CA PHE A 40 -18.38 -17.44 13.69
C PHE A 40 -18.48 -18.96 13.61
N THR A 41 -19.45 -19.52 14.32
CA THR A 41 -19.74 -20.97 14.31
C THR A 41 -21.18 -21.19 13.95
N THR A 42 -21.48 -22.28 13.25
CA THR A 42 -22.84 -22.66 12.92
C THR A 42 -23.53 -23.24 14.16
N HIS A 43 -24.71 -22.72 14.50
CA HIS A 43 -25.54 -23.29 15.55
C HIS A 43 -26.02 -24.67 15.11
N PRO A 44 -25.81 -25.73 15.91
CA PRO A 44 -25.99 -27.11 15.47
C PRO A 44 -27.44 -27.47 15.11
N GLU A 45 -28.42 -26.80 15.72
CA GLU A 45 -29.85 -27.12 15.52
C GLU A 45 -30.53 -26.20 14.50
N THR A 46 -30.14 -24.93 14.46
CA THR A 46 -30.82 -23.91 13.63
C THR A 46 -30.07 -23.61 12.34
N GLY A 47 -28.79 -23.98 12.25
CA GLY A 47 -27.93 -23.68 11.11
C GLY A 47 -27.48 -22.21 11.02
N GLU A 48 -27.84 -21.38 12.00
CA GLU A 48 -27.50 -19.96 11.99
C GLU A 48 -26.03 -19.71 12.34
N LEU A 49 -25.43 -18.65 11.80
CA LEU A 49 -24.09 -18.21 12.19
C LEU A 49 -24.15 -17.44 13.51
N VAL A 50 -23.49 -17.96 14.54
CA VAL A 50 -23.37 -17.34 15.86
C VAL A 50 -21.96 -16.78 16.03
N ARG A 51 -21.87 -15.50 16.40
CA ARG A 51 -20.61 -14.81 16.70
C ARG A 51 -20.11 -15.19 18.09
N SER A 52 -18.79 -15.30 18.26
CA SER A 52 -18.17 -15.46 19.58
C SER A 52 -18.54 -14.30 20.54
N ALA A 53 -18.63 -14.62 21.83
CA ALA A 53 -18.93 -13.63 22.87
C ALA A 53 -17.81 -12.60 23.05
N GLU A 54 -16.57 -13.03 22.88
CA GLU A 54 -15.37 -12.19 22.92
C GLU A 54 -14.62 -12.23 21.58
N PRO A 55 -13.84 -11.18 21.24
CA PRO A 55 -12.95 -11.20 20.10
C PRO A 55 -11.91 -12.31 20.23
N VAL A 56 -11.67 -13.06 19.15
CA VAL A 56 -10.59 -14.07 19.14
C VAL A 56 -9.21 -13.46 18.91
N ARG A 57 -9.17 -12.26 18.34
CA ARG A 57 -7.93 -11.49 18.16
C ARG A 57 -8.24 -10.03 17.92
N ARG A 58 -7.36 -9.14 18.35
CA ARG A 58 -7.35 -7.75 17.90
C ARG A 58 -6.28 -7.56 16.82
N ALA A 59 -6.66 -7.02 15.67
CA ALA A 59 -5.75 -6.79 14.56
C ALA A 59 -4.65 -5.78 14.97
N ALA A 60 -3.40 -6.07 14.62
CA ALA A 60 -2.31 -5.15 14.86
C ALA A 60 -2.42 -3.94 13.92
N LEU A 61 -2.10 -2.75 14.44
CA LEU A 61 -1.87 -1.59 13.59
C LEU A 61 -0.52 -1.77 12.89
N ILE A 62 -0.53 -1.62 11.57
CA ILE A 62 0.66 -1.78 10.75
C ILE A 62 1.32 -0.42 10.56
N ASP A 63 2.64 -0.37 10.72
CA ASP A 63 3.46 0.82 10.45
C ASP A 63 3.58 1.05 8.94
N LEU A 64 2.64 1.82 8.40
CA LEU A 64 2.57 2.13 6.97
C LEU A 64 3.79 2.90 6.47
N GLU A 65 4.33 3.83 7.26
CA GLU A 65 5.47 4.66 6.85
C GLU A 65 6.70 3.81 6.61
N ARG A 66 7.00 2.89 7.54
CA ARG A 66 8.11 1.95 7.38
C ARG A 66 7.91 1.01 6.18
N MET A 67 6.67 0.62 5.90
CA MET A 67 6.36 -0.18 4.71
C MET A 67 6.57 0.60 3.42
N LEU A 68 6.18 1.87 3.37
CA LEU A 68 6.40 2.75 2.22
C LEU A 68 7.90 2.92 1.94
N ASP A 69 8.70 3.15 2.97
CA ASP A 69 10.16 3.26 2.82
C ASP A 69 10.76 2.02 2.15
N ARG A 70 10.39 0.83 2.65
CA ARG A 70 10.84 -0.43 2.06
C ARG A 70 10.32 -0.61 0.64
N TYR A 71 9.05 -0.25 0.39
CA TYR A 71 8.45 -0.36 -0.93
C TYR A 71 9.17 0.53 -1.94
N TYR A 72 9.39 1.81 -1.63
CA TYR A 72 10.10 2.74 -2.52
C TYR A 72 11.54 2.29 -2.79
N ALA A 73 12.26 1.82 -1.77
CA ALA A 73 13.60 1.27 -1.95
C ALA A 73 13.60 0.10 -2.94
N LEU A 74 12.67 -0.85 -2.79
CA LEU A 74 12.51 -1.98 -3.71
C LEU A 74 12.11 -1.56 -5.13
N ARG A 75 11.38 -0.45 -5.28
CA ARG A 75 10.97 0.12 -6.57
C ARG A 75 12.06 0.94 -7.24
N GLY A 76 13.16 1.25 -6.54
CA GLY A 76 14.18 2.18 -7.02
C GLY A 76 13.68 3.62 -7.03
N TRP A 77 12.87 4.00 -6.06
CA TRP A 77 12.31 5.35 -5.89
C TRP A 77 12.98 6.08 -4.72
N THR A 78 12.89 7.41 -4.71
CA THR A 78 13.32 8.25 -3.58
C THR A 78 12.39 8.10 -2.38
N SER A 79 12.76 8.64 -1.21
CA SER A 79 11.89 8.69 -0.02
C SER A 79 10.57 9.42 -0.25
N GLU A 80 10.55 10.35 -1.22
CA GLU A 80 9.36 11.09 -1.66
C GLU A 80 8.49 10.30 -2.67
N GLY A 81 8.92 9.09 -3.05
CA GLY A 81 8.20 8.22 -3.96
C GLY A 81 8.35 8.60 -5.44
N VAL A 82 9.47 9.21 -5.82
CA VAL A 82 9.80 9.55 -7.22
C VAL A 82 10.79 8.52 -7.78
N PRO A 83 10.54 7.91 -8.96
CA PRO A 83 11.52 7.02 -9.59
C PRO A 83 12.89 7.68 -9.76
N THR A 84 13.95 7.00 -9.34
CA THR A 84 15.34 7.50 -9.44
C THR A 84 15.82 7.55 -10.89
N ARG A 85 16.83 8.37 -11.17
CA ARG A 85 17.49 8.46 -12.49
C ARG A 85 17.95 7.08 -12.99
N ASP A 86 18.55 6.27 -12.13
CA ASP A 86 19.02 4.92 -12.47
C ASP A 86 17.86 4.01 -12.89
N THR A 87 16.72 4.12 -12.21
CA THR A 87 15.49 3.39 -12.57
C THR A 87 14.92 3.88 -13.90
N LEU A 88 14.91 5.19 -14.14
CA LEU A 88 14.44 5.75 -15.42
C LEU A 88 15.32 5.33 -16.59
N CYS A 89 16.65 5.35 -16.41
CA CYS A 89 17.60 4.93 -17.43
C CYS A 89 17.43 3.44 -17.76
N ARG A 90 17.42 2.58 -16.72
CA ARG A 90 17.22 1.13 -16.86
C ARG A 90 15.91 0.76 -17.55
N LEU A 91 14.86 1.58 -17.39
CA LEU A 91 13.54 1.36 -17.99
C LEU A 91 13.29 2.11 -19.31
N GLY A 92 14.27 2.90 -19.80
CA GLY A 92 14.13 3.70 -21.01
C GLY A 92 13.05 4.78 -20.91
N LEU A 93 12.95 5.45 -19.75
CA LEU A 93 11.96 6.50 -19.45
C LEU A 93 12.59 7.89 -19.24
N GLU A 94 13.91 8.00 -19.29
CA GLU A 94 14.66 9.24 -19.02
C GLU A 94 14.26 10.45 -19.90
N GLY A 95 13.87 10.22 -21.15
CA GLY A 95 13.44 11.29 -22.06
C GLY A 95 11.98 11.75 -21.91
N ILE A 96 11.20 11.07 -21.06
CA ILE A 96 9.75 11.34 -20.89
C ILE A 96 9.51 12.24 -19.66
N TYR A 97 10.42 12.20 -18.70
CA TYR A 97 10.31 12.95 -17.44
C TYR A 97 11.38 14.03 -17.37
N VAL A 98 10.94 15.29 -17.36
CA VAL A 98 11.77 16.45 -17.02
C VAL A 98 11.25 16.96 -15.68
N PRO A 99 12.07 16.98 -14.62
CA PRO A 99 11.66 17.40 -13.29
C PRO A 99 11.24 18.87 -13.24
#